data_AF-A0A645BSR5-F1
#
_entry.id   AF-A0A645BSR5-F1
#
_cell.length_a   1.000
_cell.length_b   1.000
_cell.length_c   1.000
_cell.angle_alpha   90.00
_cell.angle_beta   90.00
_cell.angle_gamma   90.00
#
_symmetry.space_group_name_H-M   'P 1'
#
loop_
_entity.id
_entity.type
_entity.pdbx_description
1 polymer ?
#
loop_
_entity_poly.entity_id
_entity_poly.type
_entity_poly.pdbx_seq_one_letter_code
_entity_poly.pdbx_strand_id
1 'polypeptide(L)' 'MTGYERIEAALDGKMPDKTPIMLHNFMMAAKEAGYTMA' A
#
# COMPACT_ATOMS: atom_id res chain seq x y z
N MET A 1 -11.35 6.69 -8.11
CA MET A 1 -9.93 6.87 -8.49
C MET A 1 -9.56 5.80 -9.52
N THR A 2 -8.67 6.10 -10.45
CA THR A 2 -8.03 5.10 -11.31
C THR A 2 -7.04 4.24 -10.50
N GLY A 3 -6.55 3.15 -11.07
CA GLY A 3 -5.52 2.32 -10.41
C GLY A 3 -4.23 3.10 -10.12
N TYR A 4 -3.85 4.02 -11.01
CA TYR A 4 -2.67 4.87 -10.87
C TYR A 4 -2.84 5.89 -9.73
N GLU A 5 -3.92 6.67 -9.75
CA GLU A 5 -4.23 7.67 -8.71
C GLU A 5 -4.28 7.05 -7.31
N ARG A 6 -4.75 5.79 -7.23
CA ARG A 6 -4.84 5.05 -5.98
C ARG A 6 -3.47 4.68 -5.41
N ILE A 7 -2.54 4.29 -6.28
CA ILE A 7 -1.15 3.99 -5.90
C ILE A 7 -0.47 5.26 -5.44
N GLU A 8 -0.60 6.34 -6.21
CA GLU A 8 -0.03 7.64 -5.88
C GLU A 8 -0.53 8.15 -4.52
N ALA A 9 -1.85 8.09 -4.27
CA ALA A 9 -2.41 8.49 -2.98
C ALA A 9 -1.85 7.67 -1.80
N ALA A 10 -1.67 6.36 -1.96
CA ALA A 10 -1.10 5.52 -0.92
C ALA A 10 0.38 5.84 -0.64
N LEU A 11 1.16 6.14 -1.68
CA LEU A 11 2.55 6.59 -1.54
C LEU A 11 2.67 7.97 -0.88
N ASP A 12 1.69 8.84 -1.13
CA ASP A 12 1.53 10.14 -0.46
C ASP A 12 1.03 10.04 0.99
N GLY A 13 0.76 8.83 1.49
CA GLY A 13 0.18 8.62 2.82
C GLY A 13 -1.27 9.07 2.96
N LYS A 14 -1.97 9.33 1.84
CA LYS A 14 -3.40 9.64 1.80
C LYS A 14 -4.21 8.34 1.78
N MET A 15 -5.42 8.37 2.34
CA MET A 15 -6.32 7.21 2.28
C MET A 15 -6.98 7.13 0.88
N PRO A 16 -6.73 6.07 0.09
CA PRO A 16 -7.39 5.89 -1.19
C PRO A 16 -8.85 5.41 -1.05
N ASP A 17 -9.61 5.45 -2.15
CA ASP A 17 -11.00 4.96 -2.23
C ASP A 17 -11.16 3.45 -2.00
N LYS A 18 -10.10 2.68 -2.23
CA LYS A 18 -9.99 1.24 -1.97
C LYS A 18 -8.52 0.88 -1.77
N THR A 19 -8.24 -0.23 -1.10
CA THR A 19 -6.87 -0.78 -1.02
C THR A 19 -6.30 -1.02 -2.42
N PRO A 20 -5.17 -0.40 -2.80
CA PRO A 20 -4.57 -0.61 -4.11
C PRO A 20 -3.97 -2.01 -4.23
N ILE A 21 -4.04 -2.54 -5.45
CA ILE A 21 -3.53 -3.88 -5.77
C ILE A 21 -2.05 -3.99 -5.40
N MET A 22 -1.21 -2.96 -5.58
CA MET A 22 0.22 -3.00 -5.20
C MET A 22 0.47 -3.49 -3.76
N LEU A 23 -0.52 -3.37 -2.86
CA LEU A 23 -0.41 -3.82 -1.48
C LEU A 23 -0.76 -5.31 -1.28
N HIS A 24 -1.06 -6.07 -2.34
CA HIS A 24 -1.37 -7.51 -2.30
C HIS A 24 -0.31 -8.33 -1.57
N ASN A 25 0.94 -7.86 -1.56
CA ASN A 25 2.06 -8.48 -0.86
C ASN A 25 2.71 -7.53 0.15
N PHE A 26 2.04 -6.43 0.52
CA PHE A 26 2.64 -5.42 1.38
C PHE A 26 3.09 -6.00 2.71
N MET A 27 2.29 -6.89 3.30
CA MET A 27 2.61 -7.55 4.57
C MET A 27 3.84 -8.46 4.46
N MET A 28 4.01 -9.11 3.30
CA MET A 28 5.19 -9.94 3.02
C MET A 28 6.43 -9.06 2.84
N ALA A 29 6.34 -7.99 2.04
CA ALA A 29 7.42 -7.04 1.82
C ALA A 29 7.80 -6.29 3.12
N ALA A 30 6.84 -5.90 3.94
CA ALA A 30 7.06 -5.26 5.24
C ALA A 30 7.85 -6.19 6.18
N LYS A 31 7.48 -7.47 6.22
CA LYS A 31 8.21 -8.50 6.97
C LYS A 31 9.63 -8.68 6.45
N GLU A 32 9.84 -8.76 5.13
CA GLU A 32 11.18 -8.85 4.53
C GLU A 32 12.04 -7.62 4.82
N ALA A 33 11.44 -6.45 4.91
CA ALA A 33 12.09 -5.20 5.29
C ALA A 33 12.31 -5.04 6.81
N GLY A 34 11.95 -6.06 7.63
CA GLY A 34 12.16 -6.06 9.08
C GLY A 34 11.10 -5.31 9.90
N TYR A 35 9.98 -4.91 9.29
CA TYR A 35 8.86 -4.30 10.01
C TYR A 35 7.94 -5.39 10.57
N THR A 36 7.57 -5.25 11.85
CA THR A 36 6.51 -6.04 12.50
C THR A 36 5.24 -5.23 12.57
N MET A 37 4.12 -5.81 12.16
CA MET A 37 2.82 -5.18 12.38
C MET A 37 2.39 -5.42 13.84
N ALA A 38 1.94 -4.36 14.50
CA ALA A 38 1.46 -4.38 15.89
C ALA A 38 0.10 -5.06 16.03
#